data_AF-A0A0L7QKF8-F1
#
_entry.id   AF-A0A0L7QKF8-F1
#
_cell.length_a   1.000
_cell.length_b   1.000
_cell.length_c   1.000
_cell.angle_alpha   90.00
_cell.angle_beta   90.00
_cell.angle_gamma   90.00
#
_symmetry.space_group_name_H-M   'P 1'
#
loop_
_entity.id
_entity.type
_entity.pdbx_description
1 polymer ?
#
loop_
_entity_poly.entity_id
_entity_poly.type
_entity_poly.pdbx_seq_one_letter_code
_entity_poly.pdbx_strand_id
1 'polypeptide(L)' 'MSRLNVWVGIIGHQINGPSFFVGNVTSEAYLNFLQNKLPELLEDIPFTIRRNFIF' A
#
# COMPACT_ATOMS: atom_id res chain seq x y z
N MET A 1 -9.70 -10.10 -21.19
CA MET A 1 -9.76 -8.89 -20.34
C MET A 1 -8.63 -8.96 -19.32
N SER A 2 -7.67 -8.05 -19.38
CA SER A 2 -6.67 -7.86 -18.32
C SER A 2 -7.34 -7.20 -17.12
N ARG A 3 -7.09 -7.71 -15.91
CA ARG A 3 -7.55 -7.10 -14.65
C ARG A 3 -6.41 -6.28 -14.07
N LEU A 4 -6.72 -5.08 -13.60
CA LEU A 4 -5.77 -4.21 -12.90
C LEU A 4 -6.26 -4.06 -11.46
N ASN A 5 -5.49 -4.55 -10.51
CA ASN A 5 -5.76 -4.36 -9.09
C ASN A 5 -4.91 -3.21 -8.56
N VAL A 6 -5.47 -2.39 -7.68
CA VAL A 6 -4.82 -1.19 -7.16
C VAL A 6 -5.00 -1.09 -5.65
N TRP A 7 -3.95 -0.66 -4.96
CA TRP A 7 -4.02 -0.22 -3.57
C TRP A 7 -3.89 1.30 -3.51
N VAL A 8 -4.71 1.91 -2.65
CA VAL A 8 -4.67 3.34 -2.31
C VAL A 8 -4.93 3.47 -0.81
N GLY A 9 -4.08 4.21 -0.11
CA GLY A 9 -4.25 4.54 1.30
C GLY A 9 -4.85 5.93 1.48
N ILE A 10 -5.81 6.08 2.40
CA ILE A 10 -6.34 7.38 2.80
C ILE A 10 -5.95 7.60 4.26
N ILE A 11 -5.16 8.64 4.52
CA ILE A 11 -4.63 8.96 5.85
C ILE A 11 -4.96 10.43 6.13
N GLY A 12 -5.91 10.66 7.05
CA GLY A 12 -6.46 11.99 7.28
C GLY A 12 -7.09 12.56 6.01
N HIS A 13 -6.54 13.66 5.50
CA HIS A 13 -6.98 14.33 4.27
C HIS A 13 -6.06 14.04 3.07
N GLN A 14 -5.14 13.08 3.18
CA GLN A 14 -4.16 12.77 2.15
C GLN A 14 -4.41 11.39 1.53
N ILE A 15 -4.18 11.30 0.22
CA ILE A 15 -4.19 10.06 -0.55
C ILE A 15 -2.74 9.63 -0.77
N ASN A 16 -2.42 8.38 -0.42
CA ASN A 16 -1.11 7.77 -0.56
C ASN A 16 -1.19 6.59 -1.54
N GLY A 17 -0.26 6.54 -2.49
CA GLY A 17 -0.33 5.64 -3.66
C GLY A 17 -0.57 6.41 -4.96
N PRO A 18 -1.10 5.74 -6.03
CA PRO A 18 -1.50 4.33 -6.10
C PRO A 18 -0.33 3.35 -6.18
N SER A 19 -0.57 2.11 -5.74
CA SER A 19 0.28 0.95 -6.06
C SER A 19 -0.49 -0.06 -6.89
N PHE A 20 0.06 -0.45 -8.03
CA PHE A 20 -0.59 -1.35 -8.97
C PHE A 20 -0.07 -2.78 -8.84
N PHE A 21 -0.98 -3.75 -8.92
CA PHE A 21 -0.65 -5.17 -8.99
C PHE A 21 -0.86 -5.68 -10.42
N VAL A 22 0.07 -6.51 -10.88
CA VAL A 22 -0.05 -7.22 -12.16
C VAL A 22 -0.86 -8.50 -11.94
N GLY A 23 -2.01 -8.60 -12.61
CA GLY A 23 -2.88 -9.77 -12.48
C GLY A 23 -3.61 -9.82 -11.12
N ASN A 24 -3.93 -11.02 -10.65
CA ASN A 24 -4.63 -11.20 -9.37
C ASN A 24 -3.68 -10.94 -8.19
N VAL A 25 -4.21 -10.35 -7.11
CA VAL A 25 -3.46 -10.21 -5.86
C VAL A 25 -3.35 -11.58 -5.20
N THR A 26 -2.15 -12.17 -5.26
CA THR A 26 -1.81 -13.40 -4.54
C THR A 26 -1.27 -13.05 -3.16
N SER A 27 -1.23 -14.03 -2.25
CA SER A 27 -0.63 -13.84 -0.92
C SER A 27 0.83 -13.40 -1.00
N GLU A 28 1.59 -13.95 -1.95
CA GLU A 28 2.98 -13.58 -2.21
C GLU A 28 3.10 -12.14 -2.72
N ALA A 29 2.29 -11.76 -3.71
CA ALA A 29 2.30 -10.40 -4.26
C ALA A 29 1.90 -9.36 -3.21
N TYR A 30 0.94 -9.70 -2.36
CA TYR A 30 0.51 -8.84 -1.26
C TYR A 30 1.58 -8.74 -0.18
N LEU A 31 2.22 -9.85 0.21
CA LEU A 31 3.32 -9.83 1.18
C LEU A 31 4.50 -8.99 0.68
N ASN A 32 4.89 -9.15 -0.59
CA ASN A 32 5.92 -8.33 -1.20
C ASN A 32 5.54 -6.84 -1.19
N PHE A 33 4.27 -6.51 -1.46
CA PHE A 33 3.79 -5.14 -1.34
C PHE A 33 3.93 -4.62 0.10
N LEU A 34 3.50 -5.37 1.11
CA LEU A 34 3.59 -4.95 2.52
C LEU A 34 5.03 -4.71 2.98
N GLN A 35 5.96 -5.55 2.54
CA GLN A 35 7.37 -5.46 2.98
C GLN A 35 8.18 -4.43 2.20
N ASN A 36 7.92 -4.29 0.90
CA ASN A 36 8.84 -3.58 0.00
C ASN A 36 8.23 -2.35 -0.69
N LYS A 37 6.91 -2.14 -0.62
CA LYS A 37 6.24 -1.02 -1.31
C LYS A 37 5.43 -0.15 -0.36
N LEU A 38 4.67 -0.75 0.55
CA LEU A 38 3.89 -0.02 1.54
C LEU A 38 4.77 0.91 2.41
N PRO A 39 5.97 0.52 2.87
CA PRO A 39 6.81 1.42 3.66
C PRO A 39 7.25 2.67 2.89
N GLU A 40 7.56 2.54 1.59
CA GLU A 40 7.89 3.67 0.69
C GLU A 40 6.71 4.64 0.60
N LEU A 41 5.49 4.11 0.42
CA LEU A 41 4.27 4.92 0.32
C LEU A 41 3.86 5.61 1.62
N LEU A 42 4.45 5.21 2.74
CA LEU A 42 4.18 5.79 4.05
C LEU A 42 5.36 6.63 4.57
N GLU A 43 6.40 6.86 3.77
CA GLU A 43 7.64 7.51 4.21
C GLU A 43 7.38 8.91 4.78
N ASP A 44 6.53 9.69 4.12
CA ASP A 44 6.16 11.06 4.51
C ASP A 44 5.13 11.13 5.65
N ILE A 45 4.56 9.98 6.06
CA ILE A 45 3.60 9.95 7.16
C ILE A 45 4.35 10.05 8.49
N PRO A 46 3.96 10.93 9.42
CA PRO A 46 4.59 11.00 10.74
C PRO A 46 4.64 9.64 11.45
N PHE A 47 5.79 9.32 12.07
CA PHE A 47 5.99 8.04 12.77
C PHE A 47 4.94 7.78 13.88
N THR A 48 4.48 8.84 14.53
CA THR A 48 3.41 8.77 15.55
C THR A 48 2.09 8.27 14.99
N ILE A 49 1.81 8.53 13.72
CA ILE A 49 0.62 8.03 13.02
C ILE A 49 0.89 6.60 12.52
N ARG A 50 2.04 6.36 11.88
CA ARG A 50 2.42 5.04 11.32
C ARG A 50 2.39 3.91 12.34
N ARG A 51 2.78 4.17 13.60
CA ARG A 51 2.79 3.16 14.68
C ARG A 51 1.41 2.57 15.00
N ASN A 52 0.33 3.23 14.58
CA ASN A 52 -1.04 2.78 14.84
C ASN A 52 -1.64 1.99 13.67
N PHE A 53 -0.90 1.81 12.57
CA PHE A 53 -1.38 1.02 11.46
C PHE A 53 -1.23 -0.47 11.73
N ILE A 54 -2.21 -1.24 11.26
CA ILE A 54 -2.22 -2.69 11.27
C ILE A 54 -2.22 -3.11 9.80
N PHE A 55 -1.28 -3.96 9.40
CA PHE A 55 -1.08 -4.40 8.02
C PHE A 55 -1.20 -5.92 7.90
#